data_AF-A0ABD1BSQ0-F1
#
_entry.id   AF-A0ABD1BSQ0-F1
#
_cell.length_a   1.000
_cell.length_b   1.000
_cell.length_c   1.000
_cell.angle_alpha   90.00
_cell.angle_beta   90.00
_cell.angle_gamma   90.00
#
_symmetry.space_group_name_H-M   'P 1'
#
loop_
_entity.id
_entity.type
_entity.pdbx_description
1 polymer ?
#
loop_
_entity_poly.entity_id
_entity_poly.type
_entity_poly.pdbx_seq_one_letter_code
_entity_poly.pdbx_strand_id
1 'polypeptide(L)'
;MLSTPNYFFGYDPVKGEYKVLAIDNIPARSEHKVVVLGGEEEAWTSASWRACPHFAYTMGLCMNGNLYYGASRMDIDPPNNSIIVSFNLTLETFNIIKVPTNVLPLAYDNMWAAKPYRLTDKILINYRGKIGVVETPREGSFRVWVVEDAKKEVWSMNTYHLPQSAAGLDFKVMETFYNGEICLVSKRLYGPFCLFYYNLKTKCMRSDIIEGRQISELKRVDRGISVTVSDHYENFMFLDT
;
A
#
# COMPACT_ATOMS: atom_id res chain seq x y z
N MET A 1 24.16 11.52 6.92
CA MET A 1 23.34 10.31 6.64
C MET A 1 22.69 10.49 5.28
N LEU A 2 22.89 9.56 4.37
CA LEU A 2 22.15 9.51 3.11
C LEU A 2 20.74 8.98 3.45
N SER A 3 19.69 9.76 3.20
CA SER A 3 18.32 9.24 3.24
C SER A 3 18.13 8.28 2.07
N THR A 4 17.60 7.09 2.34
CA THR A 4 17.11 6.21 1.27
C THR A 4 15.76 6.76 0.80
N PRO A 5 15.56 7.07 -0.48
CA PRO A 5 14.24 7.50 -0.97
C PRO A 5 13.23 6.35 -0.92
N ASN A 6 11.95 6.68 -0.91
CA ASN A 6 10.89 5.71 -1.11
C ASN A 6 10.67 5.51 -2.60
N TYR A 7 10.55 4.25 -3.03
CA TYR A 7 10.31 3.89 -4.41
C TYR A 7 8.92 3.30 -4.56
N PHE A 8 8.22 3.73 -5.59
CA PHE A 8 6.87 3.30 -5.89
C PHE A 8 6.77 2.90 -7.34
N PHE A 9 6.30 1.68 -7.57
CA PHE A 9 6.17 1.10 -8.90
C PHE A 9 4.74 1.23 -9.41
N GLY A 10 4.56 1.55 -10.69
CA GLY A 10 3.24 1.62 -11.31
C GLY A 10 3.27 1.41 -12.81
N TYR A 11 2.11 1.07 -13.37
CA TYR A 11 1.91 0.87 -14.80
C TYR A 11 1.04 1.98 -15.38
N ASP A 12 1.53 2.61 -16.45
CA ASP A 12 0.78 3.57 -17.25
C ASP A 12 0.05 2.84 -18.39
N PRO A 13 -1.27 2.62 -18.28
CA PRO A 13 -2.03 1.90 -19.31
C PRO A 13 -2.22 2.71 -20.60
N VAL A 14 -1.97 4.03 -20.58
CA VAL A 14 -2.12 4.89 -21.76
C VAL A 14 -0.88 4.79 -22.64
N LYS A 15 0.31 4.83 -22.02
CA LYS A 15 1.59 4.72 -22.73
C LYS A 15 2.09 3.27 -22.85
N GLY A 16 1.54 2.35 -22.08
CA GLY A 16 1.96 0.95 -22.07
C GLY A 16 3.29 0.73 -21.34
N GLU A 17 3.62 1.59 -20.39
CA GLU A 17 4.95 1.67 -19.77
C GLU A 17 4.91 1.39 -18.27
N TYR A 18 5.95 0.76 -17.73
CA TYR A 18 6.17 0.69 -16.30
C TYR A 18 7.04 1.87 -15.84
N LYS A 19 6.67 2.49 -14.72
CA LYS A 19 7.39 3.62 -14.15
C LYS A 19 7.70 3.41 -12.68
N VAL A 20 8.82 3.98 -12.23
CA VAL A 20 9.18 4.06 -10.82
C VAL A 20 9.24 5.51 -10.40
N LEU A 21 8.45 5.87 -9.40
CA LEU A 21 8.51 7.16 -8.72
C LEU A 21 9.39 7.02 -7.48
N ALA A 22 10.48 7.78 -7.43
CA ALA A 22 11.34 7.93 -6.27
C ALA A 22 11.03 9.25 -5.55
N ILE A 23 10.84 9.18 -4.24
CA ILE A 23 10.55 10.34 -3.38
C ILE A 23 11.61 10.43 -2.29
N ASP A 24 12.29 11.56 -2.20
CA ASP A 24 13.27 11.77 -1.13
C ASP A 24 12.57 11.77 0.24
N ASN A 25 13.12 10.99 1.17
CA ASN A 25 12.72 10.99 2.57
C ASN A 25 13.24 12.21 3.34
N ILE A 26 13.86 13.19 2.69
CA ILE A 26 14.15 14.51 3.26
C ILE A 26 13.14 15.51 2.67
N PRO A 27 12.05 15.84 3.40
CA PRO A 27 10.99 16.70 2.88
C PRO A 27 11.47 18.09 2.43
N ALA A 28 12.52 18.62 3.08
CA ALA A 28 13.11 19.92 2.75
C ALA A 28 13.70 19.98 1.33
N ARG A 29 14.03 18.83 0.72
CA ARG A 29 14.53 18.78 -0.66
C ARG A 29 13.39 18.74 -1.66
N SER A 30 12.28 18.06 -1.33
CA SER A 30 11.12 17.87 -2.20
C SER A 30 11.52 17.48 -3.63
N GLU A 31 12.56 16.64 -3.74
CA GLU A 31 13.03 16.09 -5.00
C GLU A 31 12.32 14.75 -5.21
N HIS A 32 11.54 14.71 -6.28
CA HIS A 32 10.89 13.50 -6.75
C HIS A 32 11.45 13.23 -8.13
N LYS A 33 11.71 11.96 -8.42
CA LYS A 33 12.24 11.53 -9.70
C LYS A 33 11.38 10.41 -10.25
N VAL A 34 11.25 10.36 -11.56
CA VAL A 34 10.53 9.30 -12.26
C VAL A 34 11.49 8.66 -13.23
N VAL A 35 11.39 7.34 -13.40
CA VAL A 35 12.08 6.61 -14.46
C VAL A 35 11.10 5.68 -15.13
N VAL A 36 11.20 5.56 -16.44
CA VAL A 36 10.48 4.57 -17.24
C VAL A 36 11.38 3.33 -17.37
N LEU A 37 10.83 2.15 -17.09
CA LEU A 37 11.57 0.89 -17.16
C LEU A 37 11.48 0.27 -18.56
N GLY A 38 12.59 -0.27 -19.05
CA GLY A 38 12.63 -0.98 -20.33
C GLY A 38 12.51 -0.06 -21.57
N GLY A 39 12.63 1.26 -21.40
CA GLY A 39 12.75 2.21 -22.50
C GLY A 39 14.17 2.27 -23.08
N GLU A 40 14.35 2.97 -24.20
CA GLU A 40 15.65 3.11 -24.88
C GLU A 40 16.71 3.84 -24.02
N GLU A 41 16.28 4.75 -23.13
CA GLU A 41 17.13 5.40 -22.13
C GLU A 41 16.48 5.35 -20.74
N GLU A 42 17.09 4.62 -19.79
CA GLU A 42 16.69 4.60 -18.38
C GLU A 42 17.19 5.85 -17.63
N ALA A 43 16.76 7.03 -18.08
CA ALA A 43 17.11 8.30 -17.47
C ALA A 43 16.08 8.71 -16.41
N TRP A 44 16.54 8.99 -15.20
CA TRP A 44 15.70 9.57 -14.15
C TRP A 44 15.35 11.03 -14.50
N THR A 45 14.08 11.32 -14.72
CA THR A 45 13.57 12.67 -14.94
C THR A 45 13.10 13.30 -13.62
N SER A 46 13.28 14.62 -13.48
CA SER A 46 12.81 15.35 -12.30
C SER A 46 11.31 15.56 -12.38
N ALA A 47 10.59 15.11 -11.36
CA ALA A 47 9.16 15.35 -11.15
C ALA A 47 8.97 16.26 -9.93
N SER A 48 9.63 17.42 -9.91
CA SER A 48 9.66 18.26 -8.70
C SER A 48 8.26 18.69 -8.25
N TRP A 49 7.90 18.35 -7.01
CA TRP A 49 6.68 18.79 -6.35
C TRP A 49 7.01 19.52 -5.05
N ARG A 50 7.33 20.82 -5.17
CA ARG A 50 7.67 21.65 -3.99
C ARG A 50 6.44 22.10 -3.18
N ALA A 51 5.24 21.98 -3.74
CA ALA A 51 4.02 22.50 -3.13
C ALA A 51 3.50 21.68 -1.94
N CYS A 52 4.03 20.47 -1.70
CA CYS A 52 3.59 19.60 -0.61
C CYS A 52 4.77 18.85 0.01
N PRO A 53 5.52 19.47 0.93
CA PRO A 53 6.52 18.76 1.71
C PRO A 53 5.84 17.72 2.62
N HIS A 54 6.18 16.44 2.45
CA HIS A 54 5.53 15.35 3.19
C HIS A 54 6.48 14.17 3.45
N PHE A 55 6.09 13.33 4.42
CA PHE A 55 6.64 11.99 4.61
C PHE A 55 5.65 10.96 4.09
N ALA A 56 6.09 10.07 3.19
CA ALA A 56 5.29 8.91 2.79
C ALA A 56 5.43 7.79 3.84
N TYR A 57 4.30 7.13 4.14
CA TYR A 57 4.22 6.09 5.17
C TYR A 57 3.89 4.73 4.58
N THR A 58 2.98 4.68 3.60
CA THR A 58 2.48 3.40 3.06
C THR A 58 3.25 2.98 1.83
N MET A 59 3.10 1.70 1.47
CA MET A 59 3.42 1.25 0.12
C MET A 59 2.51 1.95 -0.92
N GLY A 60 2.97 1.94 -2.17
CA GLY A 60 2.23 2.49 -3.30
C GLY A 60 1.16 1.53 -3.80
N LEU A 61 -0.03 2.06 -4.06
CA LEU A 61 -1.12 1.38 -4.76
C LEU A 61 -1.17 1.92 -6.20
N CYS A 62 -0.90 1.07 -7.19
CA CYS A 62 -1.14 1.42 -8.58
C CYS A 62 -2.56 1.02 -8.99
N MET A 63 -3.37 1.98 -9.44
CA MET A 63 -4.74 1.74 -9.84
C MET A 63 -5.17 2.77 -10.91
N ASN A 64 -5.71 2.29 -12.03
CA ASN A 64 -6.25 3.12 -13.11
C ASN A 64 -5.26 4.20 -13.60
N GLY A 65 -4.01 3.82 -13.88
CA GLY A 65 -2.97 4.74 -14.37
C GLY A 65 -2.50 5.79 -13.36
N ASN A 66 -2.85 5.62 -12.09
CA ASN A 66 -2.42 6.49 -11.00
C ASN A 66 -1.76 5.66 -9.90
N LEU A 67 -0.72 6.23 -9.31
CA LEU A 67 -0.06 5.70 -8.13
C LEU A 67 -0.55 6.47 -6.90
N TYR A 68 -0.92 5.76 -5.83
CA TYR A 68 -1.41 6.34 -4.59
C TYR A 68 -0.58 5.90 -3.40
N TYR A 69 -0.32 6.80 -2.45
CA TYR A 69 0.29 6.44 -1.17
C TYR A 69 -0.16 7.38 -0.05
N GLY A 70 -0.23 6.85 1.17
CA GLY A 70 -0.53 7.62 2.37
C GLY A 70 0.70 8.39 2.86
N ALA A 71 0.50 9.67 3.17
CA ALA A 71 1.55 10.57 3.62
C ALA A 71 1.07 11.56 4.69
N SER A 72 2.01 12.07 5.50
CA SER A 72 1.76 13.19 6.41
C SER A 72 2.45 14.45 5.92
N ARG A 73 1.72 15.55 5.84
CA ARG A 73 2.27 16.89 5.58
C ARG A 73 3.14 17.36 6.75
N MET A 74 4.16 18.13 6.41
CA MET A 74 5.14 18.66 7.36
C MET A 74 4.88 20.11 7.74
N ASP A 75 4.12 20.81 6.92
CA ASP A 75 3.71 22.20 7.08
C ASP A 75 2.32 22.33 7.73
N ILE A 76 1.75 21.22 8.19
CA ILE A 76 0.47 21.16 8.91
C ILE A 76 0.67 20.30 10.15
N ASP A 77 0.14 20.76 11.28
CA ASP A 77 0.21 20.01 12.52
C ASP A 77 -0.79 18.85 12.57
N PRO A 78 -0.43 17.70 13.17
CA PRO A 78 -1.38 16.67 13.54
C PRO A 78 -2.52 17.25 14.40
N PRO A 79 -3.77 16.76 14.26
CA PRO A 79 -4.17 15.60 13.47
C PRO A 79 -4.55 15.89 12.01
N ASN A 80 -4.43 17.14 11.55
CA ASN A 80 -4.93 17.57 10.23
C ASN A 80 -3.96 17.29 9.07
N ASN A 81 -2.82 16.66 9.34
CA ASN A 81 -1.72 16.54 8.38
C ASN A 81 -1.79 15.29 7.51
N SER A 82 -2.79 14.42 7.68
CA SER A 82 -2.97 13.22 6.87
C SER A 82 -3.49 13.52 5.46
N ILE A 83 -2.78 12.98 4.47
CA ILE A 83 -3.18 13.02 3.06
C ILE A 83 -2.94 11.66 2.39
N ILE A 84 -3.66 11.39 1.31
CA ILE A 84 -3.24 10.44 0.27
C ILE A 84 -2.72 11.27 -0.90
N VAL A 85 -1.50 10.99 -1.32
CA VAL A 85 -0.95 11.57 -2.55
C VAL A 85 -1.32 10.65 -3.71
N SER A 86 -1.78 11.26 -4.80
CA SER A 86 -2.01 10.61 -6.08
C SER A 86 -0.98 11.14 -7.07
N PHE A 87 -0.37 10.27 -7.87
CA PHE A 87 0.54 10.62 -8.95
C PHE A 87 0.02 10.01 -10.25
N ASN A 88 -0.35 10.85 -11.20
CA ASN A 88 -0.79 10.44 -12.52
C ASN A 88 0.41 9.99 -13.34
N LEU A 89 0.45 8.72 -13.75
CA LEU A 89 1.63 8.15 -14.42
C LEU A 89 1.79 8.67 -15.85
N THR A 90 0.69 9.02 -16.52
CA THR A 90 0.69 9.51 -17.90
C THR A 90 1.17 10.95 -18.00
N LEU A 91 0.59 11.82 -17.16
CA LEU A 91 0.84 13.26 -17.11
C LEU A 91 1.99 13.63 -16.19
N GLU A 92 2.43 12.70 -15.34
CA GLU A 92 3.48 12.90 -14.32
C GLU A 92 3.17 14.06 -13.37
N THR A 93 1.89 14.18 -12.98
CA THR A 93 1.39 15.22 -12.08
C THR A 93 0.90 14.62 -10.77
N PHE A 94 1.18 15.29 -9.65
CA PHE A 94 0.61 14.87 -8.38
C PHE A 94 -0.74 15.55 -8.12
N ASN A 95 -1.48 14.98 -7.18
CA ASN A 95 -2.71 15.51 -6.60
C ASN A 95 -2.78 15.10 -5.13
N ILE A 96 -3.57 15.83 -4.34
CA ILE A 96 -3.75 15.56 -2.92
C ILE A 96 -5.20 15.19 -2.67
N ILE A 97 -5.41 14.06 -2.00
CA ILE A 97 -6.69 13.65 -1.44
C ILE A 97 -6.58 13.84 0.08
N LYS A 98 -7.44 14.67 0.65
CA LYS A 98 -7.43 14.94 2.08
C LYS A 98 -7.99 13.76 2.86
N VAL A 99 -7.43 13.55 4.06
CA VAL A 99 -7.96 12.61 5.05
C VAL A 99 -8.53 13.42 6.21
N PRO A 100 -9.87 13.52 6.33
CA PRO A 100 -10.52 14.25 7.41
C PRO A 100 -10.18 13.70 8.81
N THR A 101 -10.17 14.55 9.82
CA THR A 101 -9.84 14.14 11.20
C THR A 101 -10.88 13.22 11.82
N ASN A 102 -12.14 13.28 11.37
CA ASN A 102 -13.22 12.43 11.86
C ASN A 102 -13.10 10.96 11.44
N VAL A 103 -12.20 10.61 10.51
CA VAL A 103 -11.93 9.23 10.13
C VAL A 103 -10.73 8.61 10.87
N LEU A 104 -10.02 9.40 11.67
CA LEU A 104 -8.78 8.96 12.32
C LEU A 104 -9.04 7.89 13.39
N PRO A 105 -8.20 6.84 13.46
CA PRO A 105 -8.22 5.91 14.58
C PRO A 105 -7.96 6.57 15.94
N LEU A 106 -8.64 6.10 16.98
CA LEU A 106 -8.31 6.47 18.37
C LEU A 106 -6.85 6.10 18.69
N ALA A 107 -6.15 6.98 19.44
CA ALA A 107 -4.74 6.86 19.84
C ALA A 107 -3.68 7.03 18.72
N TYR A 108 -4.06 7.61 17.58
CA TYR A 108 -3.13 7.96 16.50
C TYR A 108 -2.91 9.46 16.46
N ASP A 109 -1.69 9.91 16.15
CA ASP A 109 -1.44 11.32 15.86
C ASP A 109 -2.04 11.70 14.50
N ASN A 110 -2.01 10.77 13.55
CA ASN A 110 -2.51 10.94 12.19
C ASN A 110 -2.88 9.57 11.61
N MET A 111 -3.50 9.52 10.42
CA MET A 111 -4.00 8.27 9.80
C MET A 111 -2.95 7.17 9.66
N TRP A 112 -1.68 7.54 9.51
CA TRP A 112 -0.60 6.66 9.08
C TRP A 112 0.36 6.25 10.20
N ALA A 113 0.30 6.89 11.38
CA ALA A 113 1.26 6.63 12.46
C ALA A 113 0.56 6.43 13.81
N ALA A 114 0.75 5.24 14.40
CA ALA A 114 0.23 4.89 15.72
C ALA A 114 1.18 5.36 16.83
N LYS A 115 0.68 5.81 17.99
CA LYS A 115 1.59 6.13 19.12
C LYS A 115 2.17 4.88 19.78
N PRO A 116 3.43 4.89 20.26
CA PRO A 116 4.50 5.88 20.02
C PRO A 116 5.35 5.58 18.76
N TYR A 117 4.93 4.64 17.91
CA TYR A 117 5.74 4.08 16.83
C TYR A 117 5.49 4.78 15.48
N ARG A 118 6.54 5.26 14.82
CA ARG A 118 6.44 5.88 13.47
C ARG A 118 6.23 4.88 12.32
N LEU A 119 5.78 3.65 12.61
CA LEU A 119 5.52 2.65 11.59
C LEU A 119 4.02 2.60 11.29
N THR A 120 3.66 2.71 10.02
CA THR A 120 2.28 2.52 9.60
C THR A 120 1.87 1.07 9.76
N ASP A 121 0.64 0.87 10.20
CA ASP A 121 -0.06 -0.40 10.13
C ASP A 121 -1.22 -0.35 9.13
N LYS A 122 -1.24 0.68 8.28
CA LYS A 122 -2.23 0.90 7.22
C LYS A 122 -1.62 0.62 5.85
N ILE A 123 -2.43 0.04 4.97
CA ILE A 123 -2.10 -0.20 3.56
C ILE A 123 -3.23 0.32 2.69
N LEU A 124 -2.88 0.88 1.53
CA LEU A 124 -3.84 1.28 0.51
C LEU A 124 -4.17 0.07 -0.37
N ILE A 125 -5.44 -0.08 -0.68
CA ILE A 125 -5.96 -1.18 -1.50
C ILE A 125 -6.89 -0.67 -2.59
N ASN A 126 -7.06 -1.47 -3.65
CA ASN A 126 -8.10 -1.28 -4.63
C ASN A 126 -9.40 -1.90 -4.09
N TYR A 127 -10.27 -1.07 -3.51
CA TYR A 127 -11.59 -1.47 -3.06
C TYR A 127 -12.61 -1.25 -4.18
N ARG A 128 -12.76 -2.24 -5.07
CA ARG A 128 -13.76 -2.23 -6.16
C ARG A 128 -13.68 -0.96 -7.03
N GLY A 129 -12.47 -0.56 -7.40
CA GLY A 129 -12.18 0.64 -8.19
C GLY A 129 -12.07 1.93 -7.37
N LYS A 130 -12.25 1.87 -6.04
CA LYS A 130 -12.06 2.98 -5.12
C LYS A 130 -10.81 2.78 -4.27
N ILE A 131 -10.29 3.87 -3.72
CA ILE A 131 -9.18 3.81 -2.77
C ILE A 131 -9.72 3.34 -1.43
N GLY A 132 -9.26 2.18 -0.98
CA GLY A 132 -9.48 1.69 0.38
C GLY A 132 -8.21 1.85 1.21
N VAL A 133 -8.37 2.09 2.50
CA VAL A 133 -7.30 2.00 3.50
C VAL A 133 -7.67 0.87 4.44
N VAL A 134 -6.82 -0.13 4.57
CA VAL A 134 -7.02 -1.27 5.46
C VAL A 134 -6.05 -1.15 6.60
N GLU A 135 -6.53 -1.31 7.83
CA GLU A 135 -5.63 -1.56 8.94
C GLU A 135 -5.25 -3.01 9.07
N THR A 136 -4.03 -3.20 9.54
CA THR A 136 -3.51 -4.50 9.86
C THR A 136 -4.43 -5.23 10.84
N PRO A 137 -4.93 -6.43 10.51
CA PRO A 137 -5.78 -7.19 11.41
C PRO A 137 -5.09 -7.55 12.72
N ARG A 138 -5.80 -7.29 13.82
CA ARG A 138 -5.38 -7.56 15.21
C ARG A 138 -6.60 -7.98 16.01
N GLU A 139 -6.39 -8.86 16.99
CA GLU A 139 -7.45 -9.28 17.92
C GLU A 139 -8.74 -9.74 17.21
N GLY A 140 -8.58 -10.41 16.05
CA GLY A 140 -9.68 -10.96 15.28
C GLY A 140 -10.51 -9.96 14.49
N SER A 141 -10.09 -8.69 14.35
CA SER A 141 -10.82 -7.72 13.53
C SER A 141 -9.90 -6.71 12.83
N PHE A 142 -10.48 -5.96 11.89
CA PHE A 142 -9.83 -4.84 11.23
C PHE A 142 -10.86 -3.89 10.61
N ARG A 143 -10.50 -2.62 10.52
CA ARG A 143 -11.25 -1.58 9.82
C ARG A 143 -10.76 -1.39 8.39
N VAL A 144 -11.71 -1.04 7.54
CA VAL A 144 -11.47 -0.58 6.17
C VAL A 144 -12.17 0.76 5.99
N TRP A 145 -11.39 1.78 5.62
CA TRP A 145 -11.91 3.08 5.20
C TRP A 145 -11.95 3.14 3.68
N VAL A 146 -12.99 3.71 3.09
CA VAL A 146 -13.13 3.84 1.64
C VAL A 146 -13.37 5.30 1.28
N VAL A 147 -12.62 5.80 0.31
CA VAL A 147 -12.85 7.13 -0.27
C VAL A 147 -14.08 7.04 -1.17
N GLU A 148 -15.20 7.61 -0.72
CA GLU A 148 -16.46 7.61 -1.48
C GLU A 148 -16.49 8.76 -2.48
N ASP A 149 -16.06 9.94 -2.05
CA ASP A 149 -15.90 11.14 -2.89
C ASP A 149 -14.69 11.96 -2.38
N ALA A 150 -13.59 11.93 -3.14
CA ALA A 150 -12.37 12.63 -2.77
C ALA A 150 -12.51 14.17 -2.77
N LYS A 151 -13.38 14.73 -3.63
CA LYS A 151 -13.56 16.19 -3.75
C LYS A 151 -14.39 16.74 -2.61
N LYS A 152 -15.40 15.98 -2.19
CA LYS A 152 -16.27 16.32 -1.05
C LYS A 152 -15.75 15.81 0.28
N GLU A 153 -14.59 15.16 0.28
CA GLU A 153 -13.95 14.60 1.48
C GLU A 153 -14.86 13.57 2.19
N VAL A 154 -15.63 12.80 1.42
CA VAL A 154 -16.58 11.81 1.96
C VAL A 154 -15.91 10.45 2.01
N TRP A 155 -15.97 9.84 3.19
CA TRP A 155 -15.40 8.54 3.49
C TRP A 155 -16.41 7.66 4.20
N SER A 156 -16.35 6.36 3.95
CA SER A 156 -17.04 5.34 4.73
C SER A 156 -16.03 4.50 5.51
N MET A 157 -16.46 3.90 6.62
CA MET A 157 -15.62 3.03 7.45
C MET A 157 -16.44 1.82 7.87
N ASN A 158 -15.88 0.64 7.66
CA ASN A 158 -16.49 -0.64 8.03
C ASN A 158 -15.52 -1.45 8.87
N THR A 159 -16.05 -2.16 9.87
CA THR A 159 -15.28 -3.14 10.65
C THR A 159 -15.57 -4.54 10.16
N TYR A 160 -14.52 -5.32 9.96
CA TYR A 160 -14.54 -6.71 9.54
C TYR A 160 -14.00 -7.60 10.64
N HIS A 161 -14.58 -8.79 10.77
CA HIS A 161 -14.17 -9.78 11.75
C HIS A 161 -13.59 -10.99 11.02
N LEU A 162 -12.47 -11.47 11.53
CA LEU A 162 -11.85 -12.71 11.10
C LEU A 162 -12.69 -13.90 11.61
N PRO A 163 -12.70 -15.04 10.89
CA PRO A 163 -13.28 -16.26 11.43
C PRO A 163 -12.63 -16.66 12.76
N GLN A 164 -13.36 -17.40 13.59
CA GLN A 164 -12.85 -17.83 14.90
C GLN A 164 -11.52 -18.59 14.82
N SER A 165 -11.29 -19.34 13.73
CA SER A 165 -10.03 -20.04 13.47
C SER A 165 -8.82 -19.11 13.28
N ALA A 166 -9.04 -17.85 12.94
CA ALA A 166 -8.00 -16.85 12.70
C ALA A 166 -8.01 -15.70 13.73
N ALA A 167 -8.94 -15.70 14.69
CA ALA A 167 -9.12 -14.60 15.63
C ALA A 167 -7.92 -14.36 16.57
N GLY A 168 -7.15 -15.42 16.86
CA GLY A 168 -5.92 -15.34 17.68
C GLY A 168 -4.64 -15.02 16.90
N LEU A 169 -4.74 -14.76 15.59
CA LEU A 169 -3.60 -14.49 14.73
C LEU A 169 -3.49 -13.00 14.40
N ASP A 170 -2.27 -12.49 14.40
CA ASP A 170 -1.95 -11.17 13.85
C ASP A 170 -1.50 -11.33 12.41
N PHE A 171 -2.06 -10.53 11.51
CA PHE A 171 -1.71 -10.56 10.09
C PHE A 171 -0.92 -9.33 9.68
N LYS A 172 -0.31 -9.35 8.51
CA LYS A 172 -0.01 -8.18 7.69
C LYS A 172 -0.87 -8.26 6.45
N VAL A 173 -1.36 -7.11 6.01
CA VAL A 173 -1.97 -6.98 4.70
C VAL A 173 -0.84 -6.93 3.67
N MET A 174 -1.01 -7.60 2.54
CA MET A 174 -0.04 -7.59 1.45
C MET A 174 -0.57 -6.76 0.29
N GLU A 175 -1.71 -7.16 -0.25
CA GLU A 175 -2.33 -6.56 -1.43
C GLU A 175 -3.82 -6.89 -1.47
N THR A 176 -4.54 -6.30 -2.43
CA THR A 176 -5.88 -6.71 -2.84
C THR A 176 -5.89 -7.22 -4.27
N PHE A 177 -6.62 -8.30 -4.49
CA PHE A 177 -6.84 -8.88 -5.80
C PHE A 177 -8.10 -8.33 -6.47
N TYR A 178 -8.21 -8.48 -7.80
CA TYR A 178 -9.34 -7.98 -8.59
C TYR A 178 -10.70 -8.51 -8.10
N ASN A 179 -10.71 -9.71 -7.50
CA ASN A 179 -11.91 -10.37 -6.98
C ASN A 179 -12.41 -9.78 -5.64
N GLY A 180 -11.71 -8.77 -5.09
CA GLY A 180 -12.03 -8.13 -3.82
C GLY A 180 -11.57 -8.90 -2.59
N GLU A 181 -10.70 -9.90 -2.75
CA GLU A 181 -9.97 -10.54 -1.66
C GLU A 181 -8.77 -9.69 -1.24
N ILE A 182 -8.54 -9.61 0.08
CA ILE A 182 -7.30 -9.11 0.65
C ILE A 182 -6.37 -10.30 0.91
N CYS A 183 -5.14 -10.20 0.45
CA CYS A 183 -4.06 -11.12 0.80
C CYS A 183 -3.47 -10.77 2.17
N LEU A 184 -3.41 -11.75 3.05
CA LEU A 184 -2.93 -11.64 4.41
C LEU A 184 -1.83 -12.68 4.66
N VAL A 185 -0.78 -12.27 5.38
CA VAL A 185 0.26 -13.18 5.88
C VAL A 185 0.34 -13.07 7.39
N SER A 186 0.52 -14.18 8.10
CA SER A 186 0.72 -14.14 9.55
C SER A 186 2.00 -13.36 9.89
N LYS A 187 1.93 -12.46 10.89
CA LYS A 187 3.12 -11.76 11.43
C LYS A 187 4.13 -12.73 12.04
N ARG A 188 3.65 -13.85 12.59
CA ARG A 188 4.46 -14.85 13.25
C ARG A 188 4.37 -16.18 12.52
N LEU A 189 5.52 -16.71 12.13
CA LEU A 189 5.62 -17.97 11.39
C LEU A 189 5.69 -19.16 12.37
N TYR A 190 4.53 -19.59 12.88
CA TYR A 190 4.40 -20.81 13.68
C TYR A 190 3.84 -21.96 12.82
N GLY A 191 4.69 -22.55 11.98
CA GLY A 191 4.30 -23.69 11.14
C GLY A 191 4.60 -23.45 9.66
N PRO A 192 3.87 -24.12 8.74
CA PRO A 192 4.01 -23.89 7.31
C PRO A 192 3.68 -22.43 6.94
N PHE A 193 4.26 -21.93 5.84
CA PHE A 193 4.03 -20.57 5.40
C PHE A 193 2.70 -20.56 4.67
N CYS A 194 1.71 -19.87 5.24
CA CYS A 194 0.36 -19.81 4.69
C CYS A 194 0.04 -18.39 4.22
N LEU A 195 -0.56 -18.30 3.04
CA LEU A 195 -1.27 -17.11 2.60
C LEU A 195 -2.75 -17.27 2.96
N PHE A 196 -3.33 -16.21 3.47
CA PHE A 196 -4.76 -16.14 3.78
C PHE A 196 -5.41 -15.13 2.87
N TYR A 197 -6.60 -15.46 2.38
CA TYR A 197 -7.36 -14.61 1.48
C TYR A 197 -8.70 -14.33 2.15
N TYR A 198 -8.96 -13.06 2.44
CA TYR A 198 -10.20 -12.62 3.07
C TYR A 198 -11.06 -11.87 2.07
N ASN A 199 -12.25 -12.38 1.79
CA ASN A 199 -13.18 -11.76 0.86
C ASN A 199 -14.02 -10.69 1.58
N LEU A 200 -13.83 -9.41 1.22
CA LEU A 200 -14.55 -8.29 1.85
C LEU A 200 -16.06 -8.27 1.56
N LYS A 201 -16.55 -9.04 0.57
CA LYS A 201 -17.97 -9.16 0.24
C LYS A 201 -18.64 -10.26 1.06
N THR A 202 -18.08 -11.47 1.00
CA THR A 202 -18.68 -12.66 1.64
C THR A 202 -18.29 -12.78 3.11
N LYS A 203 -17.25 -12.06 3.55
CA LYS A 203 -16.65 -12.12 4.89
C LYS A 203 -16.10 -13.51 5.23
N CYS A 204 -15.78 -14.29 4.19
CA CYS A 204 -15.15 -15.60 4.33
C CYS A 204 -13.64 -15.47 4.17
N MET A 205 -12.92 -16.38 4.83
CA MET A 205 -11.47 -16.53 4.70
C MET A 205 -11.16 -17.92 4.18
N ARG A 206 -10.21 -17.99 3.25
CA ARG A 206 -9.54 -19.24 2.84
C ARG A 206 -8.03 -19.10 3.08
N SER A 207 -7.32 -20.22 3.08
CA SER A 207 -5.88 -20.23 3.25
C SER A 207 -5.23 -21.26 2.34
N ASP A 208 -4.12 -20.88 1.74
CA ASP A 208 -3.29 -21.76 0.92
C ASP A 208 -1.93 -21.95 1.61
N ILE A 209 -1.50 -23.20 1.73
CA ILE A 209 -0.19 -23.55 2.27
C ILE A 209 0.82 -23.45 1.13
N ILE A 210 1.88 -22.65 1.29
CA ILE A 210 3.01 -22.65 0.37
C ILE A 210 3.98 -23.74 0.78
N GLU A 211 4.08 -24.76 -0.06
CA GLU A 211 5.07 -25.83 0.08
C GLU A 211 6.41 -25.40 -0.52
N GLY A 212 7.48 -25.46 0.28
CA GLY A 212 8.83 -25.06 -0.10
C GLY A 212 9.84 -25.44 0.98
N ARG A 213 11.14 -25.47 0.65
CA ARG A 213 12.20 -25.88 1.60
C ARG A 213 12.11 -25.09 2.92
N GLN A 214 12.35 -25.84 3.98
CA GLN A 214 12.30 -25.51 5.41
C GLN A 214 12.24 -24.01 5.76
N ILE A 215 11.06 -23.56 6.20
CA ILE A 215 10.77 -22.22 6.76
C ILE A 215 11.70 -21.85 7.93
N SER A 216 12.41 -22.82 8.52
CA SER A 216 13.51 -22.59 9.48
C SER A 216 14.61 -21.67 8.92
N GLU A 217 14.82 -21.59 7.61
CA GLU A 217 15.76 -20.64 6.99
C GLU A 217 15.22 -19.21 6.98
N LEU A 218 13.92 -19.01 6.74
CA LEU A 218 13.25 -17.70 6.84
C LEU A 218 13.19 -17.18 8.29
N LYS A 219 13.13 -18.08 9.28
CA LYS A 219 13.15 -17.73 10.71
C LYS A 219 14.49 -17.17 11.20
N ARG A 220 15.60 -17.41 10.48
CA ARG A 220 16.93 -16.87 10.83
C ARG A 220 17.10 -15.41 10.48
N VAL A 221 16.17 -14.83 9.72
CA VAL A 221 16.23 -13.44 9.28
C VAL A 221 15.32 -12.62 10.19
N ASP A 222 15.88 -12.01 11.23
CA ASP A 222 15.23 -10.99 12.08
C ASP A 222 14.98 -9.66 11.32
N ARG A 223 14.98 -9.72 9.98
CA ARG A 223 14.68 -8.61 9.09
C ARG A 223 13.36 -8.94 8.41
N GLY A 224 12.44 -7.99 8.45
CA GLY A 224 11.07 -8.16 7.97
C GLY A 224 10.99 -8.89 6.62
N ILE A 225 10.22 -9.96 6.60
CA ILE A 225 9.89 -10.67 5.36
C ILE A 225 9.03 -9.73 4.51
N SER A 226 9.48 -9.45 3.29
CA SER A 226 8.68 -8.85 2.24
C SER A 226 8.23 -9.97 1.30
N VAL A 227 6.92 -10.15 1.17
CA VAL A 227 6.32 -11.07 0.21
C VAL A 227 5.61 -10.22 -0.83
N THR A 228 5.65 -10.62 -2.10
CA THR A 228 4.84 -10.00 -3.15
C THR A 228 4.07 -11.12 -3.81
N VAL A 229 2.75 -10.97 -3.95
CA VAL A 229 1.89 -11.97 -4.58
C VAL A 229 1.15 -11.26 -5.70
N SER A 230 1.48 -11.61 -6.93
CA SER A 230 0.83 -11.06 -8.11
C SER A 230 -0.22 -12.06 -8.62
N ASP A 231 -1.42 -11.59 -8.94
CA ASP A 231 -2.41 -12.33 -9.72
C ASP A 231 -2.22 -12.12 -11.23
N HIS A 232 -1.15 -11.42 -11.63
CA HIS A 232 -0.79 -11.24 -13.03
C HIS A 232 -0.43 -12.59 -13.65
N TYR A 233 -1.37 -13.12 -14.43
CA TYR A 233 -1.13 -14.25 -15.30
C TYR A 233 -0.37 -13.72 -16.52
N GLU A 234 0.95 -13.95 -16.58
CA GLU A 234 1.67 -13.80 -17.84
C GLU A 234 1.07 -14.80 -18.81
N ASN A 235 0.31 -14.31 -19.78
CA ASN A 235 0.02 -15.10 -20.98
C ASN A 235 1.38 -15.30 -21.66
N PHE A 236 2.01 -16.44 -21.41
CA PHE A 236 3.02 -16.97 -22.31
C PHE A 236 2.31 -17.22 -23.65
N MET A 237 2.20 -16.19 -24.48
CA MET A 237 2.07 -16.42 -25.90
C MET A 237 3.33 -17.17 -26.30
N PHE A 238 3.15 -18.46 -26.61
CA PHE A 238 4.16 -19.26 -27.26
C PHE A 238 4.72 -18.45 -28.44
N LEU A 239 5.99 -18.07 -28.35
CA LEU A 239 6.78 -17.75 -29.53
C LEU A 239 7.01 -19.09 -30.22
N ASP A 240 6.08 -19.48 -31.08
CA ASP A 240 6.36 -20.49 -32.10
C ASP A 240 7.44 -19.91 -33.01
N THR A 241 8.65 -20.45 -32.89
CA THR A 241 9.71 -20.34 -33.90
C THR A 241 9.51 -21.35 -35.01
#